data_AF-A0AAW5ISL5-F1
#
_entry.id   AF-A0AAW5ISL5-F1
#
_cell.length_a   1.000
_cell.length_b   1.000
_cell.length_c   1.000
_cell.angle_alpha   90.00
_cell.angle_beta   90.00
_cell.angle_gamma   90.00
#
_symmetry.space_group_name_H-M   'P 1'
#
loop_
_entity.id
_entity.type
_entity.pdbx_description
1 polymer ?
#
loop_
_entity_poly.entity_id
_entity_poly.type
_entity_poly.pdbx_seq_one_letter_code
_entity_poly.pdbx_strand_id
1 'polypeptide(L)'
;MNIKHVFEDSRIVMLEKDIARINEYCQYSDEEKFVMKHLLKKRCNVLWQLNVYDDETKQLLIGFNDALRKACTQLYHRTMTVYQEYLHRKDISGDFEVEGKIFLGYEYPAHHPIQTETAKQVWDTLTCGGFNTLYDEGCAWPLRFSRERPSEQSINEKLENWLGMEIENDNWNEGLDREWSKDMHLIQPFHNLYDHCYFSLYDLIYVREFNLEVHVEFDDKVKY
;
A
#
# COMPACT_ATOMS: atom_id res chain seq x y z
N MET A 1 -18.50 -10.12 -12.70
CA MET A 1 -17.32 -9.78 -13.52
C MET A 1 -16.62 -11.00 -14.13
N ASN A 2 -16.26 -10.98 -15.43
CA ASN A 2 -15.25 -11.92 -15.96
C ASN A 2 -13.90 -11.21 -16.10
N ILE A 3 -13.18 -11.10 -15.00
CA ILE A 3 -11.86 -10.44 -14.94
C ILE A 3 -10.85 -11.04 -15.93
N LYS A 4 -11.01 -12.31 -16.35
CA LYS A 4 -10.15 -12.89 -17.38
C LYS A 4 -10.17 -12.08 -18.68
N HIS A 5 -11.34 -11.54 -19.07
CA HIS A 5 -11.43 -10.71 -20.28
C HIS A 5 -10.65 -9.40 -20.17
N VAL A 6 -10.50 -8.83 -18.97
CA VAL A 6 -9.68 -7.62 -18.76
C VAL A 6 -8.21 -7.93 -19.06
N PHE A 7 -7.71 -9.07 -18.59
CA PHE A 7 -6.33 -9.49 -18.79
C PHE A 7 -6.08 -10.20 -20.13
N GLU A 8 -7.13 -10.50 -20.89
CA GLU A 8 -7.05 -10.93 -22.29
C GLU A 8 -6.90 -9.73 -23.25
N ASP A 9 -7.08 -8.48 -22.78
CA ASP A 9 -6.82 -7.29 -23.59
C ASP A 9 -5.37 -7.29 -24.08
N SER A 10 -5.20 -7.22 -25.41
CA SER A 10 -3.89 -7.27 -26.06
C SER A 10 -2.86 -6.27 -25.52
N ARG A 11 -3.32 -5.11 -25.03
CA ARG A 11 -2.47 -4.07 -24.43
C ARG A 11 -1.93 -4.54 -23.08
N ILE A 12 -2.78 -5.16 -22.26
CA ILE A 12 -2.39 -5.73 -20.96
C ILE A 12 -1.45 -6.90 -21.17
N VAL A 13 -1.78 -7.83 -22.06
CA VAL A 13 -0.94 -8.99 -22.38
C VAL A 13 0.47 -8.55 -22.81
N MET A 14 0.58 -7.52 -23.65
CA MET A 14 1.87 -7.00 -24.10
C MET A 14 2.65 -6.34 -22.95
N LEU A 15 1.99 -5.45 -22.19
CA LEU A 15 2.63 -4.72 -21.09
C LEU A 15 3.09 -5.67 -19.97
N GLU A 16 2.28 -6.63 -19.57
CA GLU A 16 2.63 -7.57 -18.50
C GLU A 16 3.74 -8.52 -18.91
N LYS A 17 3.81 -8.91 -20.18
CA LYS A 17 4.96 -9.67 -20.72
C LYS A 17 6.25 -8.87 -20.68
N ASP A 18 6.20 -7.59 -21.04
CA ASP A 18 7.37 -6.71 -20.98
C ASP A 18 7.84 -6.47 -19.54
N ILE A 19 6.90 -6.22 -18.62
CA ILE A 19 7.19 -6.10 -17.18
C ILE A 19 7.84 -7.38 -16.65
N ALA A 20 7.21 -8.53 -16.88
CA ALA A 20 7.72 -9.81 -16.39
C ALA A 20 9.11 -10.14 -16.96
N ARG A 21 9.32 -9.87 -18.26
CA ARG A 21 10.62 -10.05 -18.90
C ARG A 21 11.68 -9.15 -18.28
N ILE A 22 11.39 -7.89 -18.01
CA ILE A 22 12.37 -7.01 -17.37
C ILE A 22 12.65 -7.52 -15.95
N ASN A 23 11.62 -7.82 -15.16
CA ASN A 23 11.76 -8.31 -13.79
C ASN A 23 12.67 -9.55 -13.68
N GLU A 24 12.54 -10.50 -14.63
CA GLU A 24 13.34 -11.73 -14.66
C GLU A 24 14.85 -11.49 -14.87
N TYR A 25 15.23 -10.46 -15.62
CA TYR A 25 16.63 -10.23 -16.04
C TYR A 25 17.25 -8.93 -15.51
N CYS A 26 16.50 -8.14 -14.74
CA CYS A 26 16.89 -6.79 -14.35
C CYS A 26 18.10 -6.77 -13.40
N GLN A 27 18.99 -5.79 -13.58
CA GLN A 27 19.96 -5.41 -12.54
C GLN A 27 19.51 -4.18 -11.73
N TYR A 28 18.32 -3.64 -12.04
CA TYR A 28 17.75 -2.43 -11.47
C TYR A 28 18.67 -1.20 -11.56
N SER A 29 19.34 -1.06 -12.70
CA SER A 29 19.98 0.20 -13.09
C SER A 29 18.95 1.34 -13.17
N ASP A 30 19.42 2.59 -13.12
CA ASP A 30 18.53 3.76 -13.18
C ASP A 30 17.69 3.80 -14.47
N GLU A 31 18.26 3.34 -15.59
CA GLU A 31 17.55 3.22 -16.87
C GLU A 31 16.46 2.16 -16.82
N GLU A 32 16.76 0.97 -16.28
CA GLU A 32 15.76 -0.10 -16.13
C GLU A 32 14.63 0.31 -15.18
N LYS A 33 14.95 0.98 -14.06
CA LYS A 33 13.95 1.54 -13.14
C LYS A 33 13.05 2.55 -13.84
N PHE A 34 13.61 3.42 -14.67
CA PHE A 34 12.84 4.39 -15.45
C PHE A 34 11.89 3.70 -16.43
N VAL A 35 12.36 2.69 -17.16
CA VAL A 35 11.55 1.90 -18.09
C VAL A 35 10.44 1.17 -17.33
N MET A 36 10.75 0.52 -16.21
CA MET A 36 9.78 -0.21 -15.39
C MET A 36 8.67 0.71 -14.89
N LYS A 37 9.03 1.88 -14.35
CA LYS A 37 8.08 2.91 -13.91
C LYS A 37 7.12 3.32 -15.03
N HIS A 38 7.63 3.49 -16.25
CA HIS A 38 6.81 3.84 -17.41
C HIS A 38 5.85 2.72 -17.80
N LEU A 39 6.30 1.46 -17.76
CA LEU A 39 5.46 0.29 -18.06
C LEU A 39 4.35 0.11 -17.02
N LEU A 40 4.68 0.20 -15.73
CA LEU A 40 3.71 0.12 -14.63
C LEU A 40 2.65 1.21 -14.74
N LYS A 41 3.06 2.46 -14.99
CA LYS A 41 2.11 3.57 -15.19
C LYS A 41 1.20 3.34 -16.40
N LYS A 42 1.74 2.85 -17.52
CA LYS A 42 0.94 2.52 -18.71
C LYS A 42 -0.04 1.40 -18.42
N ARG A 43 0.40 0.32 -17.75
CA ARG A 43 -0.45 -0.81 -17.34
C ARG A 43 -1.60 -0.32 -16.47
N CYS A 44 -1.31 0.45 -15.42
CA CYS A 44 -2.29 1.05 -14.53
C CYS A 44 -3.33 1.86 -15.30
N ASN A 45 -2.91 2.73 -16.21
CA ASN A 45 -3.81 3.55 -17.03
C ASN A 45 -4.73 2.72 -17.95
N VAL A 46 -4.20 1.65 -18.55
CA VAL A 46 -5.02 0.75 -19.39
C VAL A 46 -6.03 0.00 -18.52
N LEU A 47 -5.61 -0.54 -17.38
CA LEU A 47 -6.52 -1.24 -16.45
C LEU A 47 -7.61 -0.31 -15.91
N TRP A 48 -7.27 0.95 -15.61
CA TRP A 48 -8.25 1.95 -15.20
C TRP A 48 -9.33 2.18 -16.26
N GLN A 49 -8.96 2.25 -17.54
CA GLN A 49 -9.93 2.35 -18.64
C GLN A 49 -10.82 1.11 -18.80
N LEU A 50 -10.36 -0.03 -18.27
CA LEU A 50 -11.07 -1.31 -18.32
C LEU A 50 -11.86 -1.60 -17.04
N ASN A 51 -11.84 -0.70 -16.05
CA ASN A 51 -12.57 -0.87 -14.79
C ASN A 51 -14.04 -1.21 -15.04
N VAL A 52 -14.51 -2.25 -14.35
CA VAL A 52 -15.92 -2.66 -14.34
C VAL A 52 -16.49 -2.39 -12.96
N TYR A 53 -17.48 -1.51 -12.90
CA TYR A 53 -18.15 -1.11 -11.66
C TYR A 53 -19.41 -1.96 -11.46
N ASP A 54 -19.23 -3.23 -11.10
CA ASP A 54 -20.32 -4.16 -10.75
C ASP A 54 -20.36 -4.48 -9.24
N ASP A 55 -21.42 -5.14 -8.80
CA ASP A 55 -21.63 -5.48 -7.39
C ASP A 55 -20.54 -6.43 -6.85
N GLU A 56 -20.05 -7.35 -7.69
CA GLU A 56 -18.99 -8.29 -7.30
C GLU A 56 -17.69 -7.55 -7.01
N THR A 57 -17.27 -6.67 -7.92
CA THR A 57 -16.08 -5.83 -7.76
C THR A 57 -16.22 -4.92 -6.54
N LYS A 58 -17.43 -4.42 -6.29
CA LYS A 58 -17.74 -3.59 -5.11
C LYS A 58 -17.51 -4.36 -3.82
N GLN A 59 -18.04 -5.57 -3.71
CA GLN A 59 -17.85 -6.40 -2.54
C GLN A 59 -16.38 -6.79 -2.33
N LEU A 60 -15.64 -7.04 -3.41
CA LEU A 60 -14.21 -7.34 -3.31
C LEU A 60 -13.39 -6.12 -2.84
N LEU A 61 -13.72 -4.92 -3.33
CA LEU A 61 -13.07 -3.68 -2.87
C LEU A 61 -13.39 -3.36 -1.42
N ILE A 62 -14.65 -3.54 -0.99
CA ILE A 62 -15.03 -3.42 0.42
C ILE A 62 -14.22 -4.40 1.26
N GLY A 63 -14.12 -5.67 0.84
CA GLY A 63 -13.33 -6.67 1.54
C GLY A 63 -11.84 -6.36 1.62
N PHE A 64 -11.27 -5.75 0.58
CA PHE A 64 -9.90 -5.22 0.61
C PHE A 64 -9.77 -4.08 1.63
N ASN A 65 -10.65 -3.08 1.57
CA ASN A 65 -10.63 -1.91 2.44
C ASN A 65 -10.77 -2.30 3.92
N ASP A 66 -11.66 -3.26 4.22
CA ASP A 66 -11.85 -3.80 5.58
C ASP A 66 -10.59 -4.51 6.09
N ALA A 67 -9.96 -5.32 5.24
CA ALA A 67 -8.72 -6.02 5.58
C ALA A 67 -7.57 -5.02 5.81
N LEU A 68 -7.43 -4.01 4.96
CA LEU A 68 -6.43 -2.95 5.09
C LEU A 68 -6.67 -2.13 6.37
N ARG A 69 -7.92 -1.71 6.63
CA ARG A 69 -8.29 -0.98 7.85
C ARG A 69 -7.94 -1.80 9.09
N LYS A 70 -8.26 -3.09 9.12
CA LYS A 70 -7.91 -4.00 10.22
C LYS A 70 -6.38 -4.12 10.40
N ALA A 71 -5.62 -4.21 9.31
CA ALA A 71 -4.16 -4.28 9.35
C ALA A 71 -3.55 -2.97 9.87
N CYS A 72 -4.04 -1.82 9.41
CA CYS A 72 -3.67 -0.50 9.94
C CYS A 72 -3.98 -0.39 11.44
N THR A 73 -5.18 -0.78 11.91
CA THR A 73 -5.50 -0.79 13.35
C THR A 73 -4.51 -1.64 14.15
N GLN A 74 -4.15 -2.83 13.64
CA GLN A 74 -3.17 -3.69 14.30
C GLN A 74 -1.79 -3.04 14.36
N LEU A 75 -1.32 -2.46 13.26
CA LEU A 75 -0.03 -1.77 13.22
C LEU A 75 -0.01 -0.58 14.19
N TYR A 76 -1.08 0.20 14.22
CA TYR A 76 -1.22 1.33 15.14
C TYR A 76 -1.04 0.90 16.59
N HIS A 77 -1.75 -0.13 17.02
CA HIS A 77 -1.63 -0.64 18.38
C HIS A 77 -0.24 -1.23 18.66
N ARG A 78 0.35 -2.01 17.74
CA ARG A 78 1.70 -2.56 17.92
C ARG A 78 2.75 -1.47 18.07
N THR A 79 2.72 -0.46 17.20
CA THR A 79 3.66 0.66 17.19
C THR A 79 3.51 1.48 18.48
N MET A 80 2.27 1.76 18.91
CA MET A 80 2.01 2.44 20.18
C MET A 80 2.50 1.64 21.38
N THR A 81 2.28 0.32 21.41
CA THR A 81 2.78 -0.55 22.50
C THR A 81 4.30 -0.48 22.61
N VAL A 82 5.02 -0.60 21.49
CA VAL A 82 6.48 -0.48 21.46
C VAL A 82 6.91 0.91 21.94
N TYR A 83 6.30 1.98 21.43
CA TYR A 83 6.58 3.34 21.91
C TYR A 83 6.41 3.48 23.43
N GLN A 84 5.31 2.98 23.99
CA GLN A 84 5.07 3.02 25.43
C GLN A 84 6.10 2.20 26.21
N GLU A 85 6.50 1.03 25.73
CA GLU A 85 7.55 0.23 26.38
C GLU A 85 8.88 1.00 26.46
N TYR A 86 9.27 1.66 25.37
CA TYR A 86 10.51 2.44 25.30
C TYR A 86 10.44 3.73 26.12
N LEU A 87 9.27 4.38 26.21
CA LEU A 87 9.08 5.58 27.01
C LEU A 87 9.32 5.34 28.52
N HIS A 88 9.02 4.13 29.00
CA HIS A 88 9.19 3.76 30.42
C HIS A 88 10.57 3.19 30.76
N ARG A 89 11.44 2.98 29.77
CA ARG A 89 12.80 2.46 29.97
C ARG A 89 13.72 3.53 30.56
N LYS A 90 14.39 3.18 31.65
CA LYS A 90 15.31 4.09 32.38
C LYS A 90 16.75 4.04 31.86
N ASP A 91 17.09 2.99 31.13
CA ASP A 91 18.39 2.74 30.49
C ASP A 91 18.60 3.53 29.19
N ILE A 92 17.55 4.19 28.68
CA ILE A 92 17.58 4.97 27.45
C ILE A 92 17.63 6.45 27.80
N SER A 93 18.84 7.01 27.67
CA SER A 93 19.13 8.41 28.02
C SER A 93 19.04 9.37 26.83
N GLY A 94 18.61 8.89 25.66
CA GLY A 94 18.44 9.67 24.43
C GLY A 94 17.00 9.74 23.94
N ASP A 95 16.84 10.47 22.84
CA ASP A 95 15.61 10.51 22.07
C ASP A 95 15.50 9.25 21.20
N PHE A 96 14.26 8.88 20.91
CA PHE A 96 13.96 7.74 20.05
C PHE A 96 12.68 8.01 19.26
N GLU A 97 12.58 7.37 18.11
CA GLU A 97 11.39 7.32 17.28
C GLU A 97 11.00 5.85 17.07
N VAL A 98 9.71 5.56 17.19
CA VAL A 98 9.13 4.28 16.80
C VAL A 98 8.32 4.50 15.54
N GLU A 99 8.69 3.79 14.49
CA GLU A 99 8.07 3.88 13.18
C GLU A 99 7.35 2.57 12.84
N GLY A 100 6.08 2.67 12.44
CA GLY A 100 5.28 1.57 11.92
C GLY A 100 5.05 1.71 10.42
N LYS A 101 5.36 0.66 9.67
CA LYS A 101 5.08 0.57 8.22
C LYS A 101 4.18 -0.62 7.90
N ILE A 102 3.34 -0.46 6.89
CA ILE A 102 2.43 -1.49 6.38
C ILE A 102 2.68 -1.68 4.90
N PHE A 103 2.85 -2.92 4.46
CA PHE A 103 3.02 -3.30 3.06
C PHE A 103 1.95 -4.32 2.65
N LEU A 104 1.68 -4.41 1.34
CA LEU A 104 0.91 -5.53 0.81
C LEU A 104 1.67 -6.84 1.08
N GLY A 105 0.94 -7.97 1.17
CA GLY A 105 1.54 -9.28 1.30
C GLY A 105 2.58 -9.55 0.20
N TYR A 106 3.71 -10.15 0.54
CA TYR A 106 4.78 -10.41 -0.44
C TYR A 106 4.33 -11.44 -1.48
N GLU A 107 3.53 -12.42 -1.06
CA GLU A 107 3.01 -13.44 -1.96
C GLU A 107 1.85 -12.90 -2.80
N TYR A 108 1.86 -13.24 -4.08
CA TYR A 108 0.75 -12.95 -4.98
C TYR A 108 -0.56 -13.56 -4.43
N PRO A 109 -1.68 -12.81 -4.41
CA PRO A 109 -2.88 -13.29 -3.76
C PRO A 109 -3.39 -14.63 -4.30
N ALA A 110 -3.41 -15.66 -3.44
CA ALA A 110 -3.73 -17.03 -3.83
C ALA A 110 -5.16 -17.22 -4.40
N HIS A 111 -6.07 -16.30 -4.08
CA HIS A 111 -7.45 -16.31 -4.57
C HIS A 111 -7.67 -15.39 -5.77
N HIS A 112 -6.61 -14.76 -6.29
CA HIS A 112 -6.71 -14.06 -7.56
C HIS A 112 -7.04 -15.07 -8.68
N PRO A 113 -8.03 -14.80 -9.56
CA PRO A 113 -8.50 -15.77 -10.55
C PRO A 113 -7.53 -16.02 -11.71
N ILE A 114 -6.50 -15.19 -11.84
CA ILE A 114 -5.40 -15.36 -12.79
C ILE A 114 -4.17 -15.70 -11.95
N GLN A 115 -3.57 -16.88 -12.19
CA GLN A 115 -2.46 -17.43 -11.39
C GLN A 115 -1.24 -17.74 -12.29
N THR A 116 -1.05 -16.97 -13.35
CA THR A 116 0.06 -17.17 -14.30
C THR A 116 1.37 -16.68 -13.70
N GLU A 117 2.50 -17.21 -14.19
CA GLU A 117 3.82 -16.73 -13.79
C GLU A 117 4.00 -15.24 -14.12
N THR A 118 3.53 -14.79 -15.27
CA THR A 118 3.53 -13.37 -15.65
C THR A 118 2.82 -12.49 -14.62
N ALA A 119 1.65 -12.91 -14.11
CA ALA A 119 0.91 -12.14 -13.12
C ALA A 119 1.69 -12.04 -11.78
N LYS A 120 2.38 -13.11 -11.38
CA LYS A 120 3.25 -13.12 -10.20
C LYS A 120 4.46 -12.22 -10.38
N GLN A 121 5.12 -12.27 -11.53
CA GLN A 121 6.26 -11.38 -11.84
C GLN A 121 5.85 -9.88 -11.83
N VAL A 122 4.64 -9.57 -12.32
CA VAL A 122 4.09 -8.21 -12.24
C VAL A 122 3.81 -7.82 -10.78
N TRP A 123 3.27 -8.72 -9.98
CA TRP A 123 3.06 -8.50 -8.54
C TRP A 123 4.37 -8.27 -7.79
N ASP A 124 5.37 -9.10 -8.03
CA ASP A 124 6.71 -8.95 -7.45
C ASP A 124 7.28 -7.58 -7.81
N THR A 125 7.14 -7.16 -9.07
CA THR A 125 7.57 -5.83 -9.52
C THR A 125 6.85 -4.70 -8.76
N LEU A 126 5.52 -4.79 -8.63
CA LEU A 126 4.72 -3.80 -7.92
C LEU A 126 5.10 -3.71 -6.44
N THR A 127 5.52 -4.82 -5.83
CA THR A 127 5.75 -4.94 -4.39
C THR A 127 7.22 -4.88 -3.95
N CYS A 128 8.19 -5.06 -4.87
CA CYS A 128 9.64 -5.10 -4.59
C CYS A 128 10.24 -3.74 -4.14
N GLY A 129 9.50 -2.64 -4.28
CA GLY A 129 10.00 -1.29 -4.02
C GLY A 129 11.02 -0.81 -5.06
N GLY A 130 11.39 0.47 -5.01
CA GLY A 130 12.38 1.12 -5.87
C GLY A 130 11.84 1.69 -7.18
N PHE A 131 10.56 1.47 -7.52
CA PHE A 131 9.91 2.05 -8.71
C PHE A 131 8.93 3.17 -8.38
N ASN A 132 8.41 3.17 -7.16
CA ASN A 132 7.48 4.18 -6.68
C ASN A 132 7.86 4.58 -5.25
N THR A 133 8.42 5.77 -5.10
CA THR A 133 8.89 6.30 -3.82
C THR A 133 7.80 6.44 -2.76
N LEU A 134 6.51 6.48 -3.16
CA LEU A 134 5.41 6.52 -2.20
C LEU A 134 5.09 5.11 -1.68
N TYR A 135 5.18 4.10 -2.53
CA TYR A 135 5.01 2.70 -2.10
C TYR A 135 6.23 2.17 -1.34
N ASP A 136 7.42 2.72 -1.59
CA ASP A 136 8.65 2.38 -0.84
C ASP A 136 8.49 2.65 0.67
N GLU A 137 7.56 3.53 1.05
CA GLU A 137 7.19 3.79 2.45
C GLU A 137 6.00 2.95 2.95
N GLY A 138 5.38 2.17 2.06
CA GLY A 138 4.27 1.27 2.34
C GLY A 138 2.93 1.74 1.75
N CYS A 139 1.86 1.06 2.17
CA CYS A 139 0.49 1.38 1.79
C CYS A 139 0.06 2.77 2.32
N ALA A 140 0.62 3.19 3.45
CA ALA A 140 0.30 4.42 4.15
C ALA A 140 1.59 5.18 4.46
N TRP A 141 1.46 6.48 4.74
CA TRP A 141 2.55 7.23 5.34
C TRP A 141 2.99 6.56 6.65
N PRO A 142 4.31 6.47 6.93
CA PRO A 142 4.79 5.80 8.14
C PRO A 142 4.18 6.38 9.41
N LEU A 143 3.71 5.50 10.29
CA LEU A 143 3.17 5.89 11.58
C LEU A 143 4.33 6.14 12.55
N ARG A 144 4.46 7.34 13.09
CA ARG A 144 5.60 7.70 13.94
C ARG A 144 5.18 8.19 15.30
N PHE A 145 5.84 7.66 16.34
CA PHE A 145 5.77 8.16 17.71
C PHE A 145 7.18 8.49 18.17
N SER A 146 7.40 9.72 18.64
CA SER A 146 8.71 10.20 19.07
C SER A 146 8.65 10.72 20.50
N ARG A 147 9.76 10.55 21.23
CA ARG A 147 9.93 11.16 22.55
C ARG A 147 10.01 12.69 22.50
N GLU A 148 10.62 13.25 21.45
CA GLU A 148 10.78 14.72 21.29
C GLU A 148 9.46 15.43 20.96
N ARG A 149 8.53 14.70 20.33
CA ARG A 149 7.18 15.18 20.01
C ARG A 149 6.17 14.31 20.74
N PRO A 150 5.90 14.58 22.02
CA PRO A 150 4.91 13.85 22.80
C PRO A 150 3.58 13.81 22.06
N SER A 151 2.86 12.70 22.25
CA SER A 151 1.60 12.36 21.63
C SER A 151 0.40 13.27 22.00
N GLU A 152 0.62 14.57 22.22
CA GLU A 152 -0.42 15.60 22.32
C GLU A 152 -0.25 16.72 21.26
N GLN A 153 0.70 16.62 20.34
CA GLN A 153 1.10 17.68 19.38
C GLN A 153 1.26 17.22 17.92
N SER A 154 1.15 15.92 17.64
CA SER A 154 1.24 15.28 16.33
C SER A 154 -0.17 15.05 15.77
N ILE A 155 -0.41 15.58 14.57
CA ILE A 155 -1.68 15.52 13.83
C ILE A 155 -2.10 14.04 13.55
N ASN A 156 -1.17 13.08 13.70
CA ASN A 156 -1.35 11.64 13.46
C ASN A 156 -1.65 10.80 14.72
N GLU A 157 -1.96 11.42 15.86
CA GLU A 157 -2.09 10.72 17.15
C GLU A 157 -3.35 9.87 17.32
N LYS A 158 -4.34 10.00 16.45
CA LYS A 158 -5.53 9.15 16.46
C LYS A 158 -5.52 8.29 15.22
N LEU A 159 -5.89 7.03 15.40
CA LEU A 159 -6.03 6.06 14.32
C LEU A 159 -6.84 6.64 13.15
N GLU A 160 -7.96 7.31 13.43
CA GLU A 160 -8.81 7.90 12.39
C GLU A 160 -8.08 8.98 11.57
N ASN A 161 -7.27 9.84 12.19
CA ASN A 161 -6.49 10.85 11.46
C ASN A 161 -5.47 10.17 10.53
N TRP A 162 -4.77 9.14 11.02
CA TRP A 162 -3.81 8.40 10.21
C TRP A 162 -4.47 7.61 9.08
N LEU A 163 -5.73 7.18 9.25
CA LEU A 163 -6.54 6.56 8.20
C LEU A 163 -7.19 7.57 7.23
N GLY A 164 -7.15 8.87 7.53
CA GLY A 164 -7.89 9.90 6.81
C GLY A 164 -9.41 9.80 6.99
N MET A 165 -9.87 9.37 8.16
CA MET A 165 -11.29 9.12 8.50
C MET A 165 -11.74 10.04 9.66
N GLU A 166 -11.36 11.30 9.61
CA GLU A 166 -11.61 12.28 10.68
C GLU A 166 -13.09 12.62 10.82
N ILE A 167 -13.83 12.57 9.71
CA ILE A 167 -15.24 12.88 9.60
C ILE A 167 -15.99 11.58 9.26
N GLU A 168 -17.16 11.39 9.85
CA GLU A 168 -18.00 10.18 9.69
C GLU A 168 -18.28 9.80 8.22
N ASN A 169 -18.29 10.79 7.32
CA ASN A 169 -18.59 10.61 5.90
C ASN A 169 -17.34 10.62 5.00
N ASP A 170 -16.13 10.55 5.57
CA ASP A 170 -14.91 10.49 4.77
C ASP A 170 -14.90 9.24 3.90
N ASN A 171 -14.43 9.42 2.66
CA ASN A 171 -14.37 8.40 1.64
C ASN A 171 -13.37 8.80 0.55
N TRP A 172 -12.19 8.18 0.54
CA TRP A 172 -11.12 8.47 -0.40
C TRP A 172 -11.29 7.69 -1.72
N ASN A 173 -12.35 8.02 -2.46
CA ASN A 173 -12.76 7.32 -3.67
C ASN A 173 -12.43 8.06 -4.98
N GLU A 174 -11.51 9.01 -4.95
CA GLU A 174 -11.05 9.71 -6.14
C GLU A 174 -10.56 8.72 -7.21
N GLY A 175 -10.90 9.00 -8.47
CA GLY A 175 -10.56 8.12 -9.59
C GLY A 175 -11.50 6.91 -9.80
N LEU A 176 -12.43 6.66 -8.87
CA LEU A 176 -13.51 5.68 -9.02
C LEU A 176 -14.83 6.33 -9.47
N ASP A 177 -15.79 5.51 -9.89
CA ASP A 177 -17.16 5.98 -10.10
C ASP A 177 -17.78 6.43 -8.76
N ARG A 178 -18.21 7.69 -8.71
CA ARG A 178 -18.66 8.33 -7.47
C ARG A 178 -19.93 7.71 -6.89
N GLU A 179 -20.89 7.34 -7.74
CA GLU A 179 -22.16 6.78 -7.27
C GLU A 179 -21.99 5.33 -6.82
N TRP A 180 -21.16 4.57 -7.52
CA TRP A 180 -20.84 3.19 -7.19
C TRP A 180 -20.09 3.06 -5.86
N SER A 181 -19.19 4.01 -5.55
CA SER A 181 -18.31 3.98 -4.39
C SER A 181 -18.72 4.85 -3.20
N LYS A 182 -19.84 5.59 -3.28
CA LYS A 182 -20.24 6.60 -2.29
C LYS A 182 -20.33 6.13 -0.83
N ASP A 183 -20.60 4.85 -0.61
CA ASP A 183 -20.87 4.19 0.67
C ASP A 183 -19.75 3.24 1.12
N MET A 184 -18.60 3.25 0.43
CA MET A 184 -17.50 2.32 0.72
C MET A 184 -16.58 2.77 1.86
N HIS A 185 -16.57 4.07 2.19
CA HIS A 185 -15.71 4.66 3.22
C HIS A 185 -14.24 4.21 3.08
N LEU A 186 -13.70 4.39 1.88
CA LEU A 186 -12.34 4.01 1.53
C LEU A 186 -11.36 4.87 2.31
N ILE A 187 -10.36 4.23 2.93
CA ILE A 187 -9.36 4.92 3.76
C ILE A 187 -8.22 5.50 2.89
N GLN A 188 -7.53 6.52 3.41
CA GLN A 188 -6.42 7.16 2.69
C GLN A 188 -5.34 6.17 2.22
N PRO A 189 -4.97 5.11 2.98
CA PRO A 189 -4.05 4.08 2.49
C PRO A 189 -4.50 3.36 1.21
N PHE A 190 -5.81 3.15 1.00
CA PHE A 190 -6.29 2.63 -0.28
C PHE A 190 -6.03 3.63 -1.41
N HIS A 191 -6.36 4.90 -1.18
CA HIS A 191 -6.20 5.95 -2.18
C HIS A 191 -4.74 6.14 -2.57
N ASN A 192 -3.82 6.09 -1.62
CA ASN A 192 -2.38 6.13 -1.91
C ASN A 192 -1.97 5.00 -2.86
N LEU A 193 -2.43 3.77 -2.60
CA LEU A 193 -2.14 2.63 -3.47
C LEU A 193 -2.72 2.82 -4.88
N TYR A 194 -3.98 3.19 -4.95
CA TYR A 194 -4.76 3.27 -6.19
C TYR A 194 -4.37 4.46 -7.08
N ASP A 195 -4.21 5.66 -6.51
CA ASP A 195 -3.99 6.89 -7.29
C ASP A 195 -2.50 7.22 -7.46
N HIS A 196 -1.64 6.73 -6.54
CA HIS A 196 -0.25 7.17 -6.49
C HIS A 196 0.79 6.07 -6.69
N CYS A 197 0.45 4.79 -6.45
CA CYS A 197 1.42 3.69 -6.41
C CYS A 197 1.42 2.75 -7.63
N TYR A 198 0.77 3.12 -8.74
CA TYR A 198 0.64 2.31 -9.96
C TYR A 198 -0.14 1.00 -9.82
N PHE A 199 -0.78 0.76 -8.68
CA PHE A 199 -1.69 -0.36 -8.52
C PHE A 199 -3.00 -0.05 -9.22
N SER A 200 -3.53 -1.03 -9.96
CA SER A 200 -4.90 -0.98 -10.45
C SER A 200 -5.87 -1.54 -9.42
N LEU A 201 -7.17 -1.32 -9.64
CA LEU A 201 -8.21 -1.95 -8.85
C LEU A 201 -8.06 -3.49 -8.81
N TYR A 202 -7.69 -4.10 -9.93
CA TYR A 202 -7.55 -5.55 -10.06
C TYR A 202 -6.37 -6.13 -9.27
N ASP A 203 -5.34 -5.33 -9.02
CA ASP A 203 -4.22 -5.75 -8.18
C ASP A 203 -4.62 -5.76 -6.69
N LEU A 204 -5.53 -4.85 -6.29
CA LEU A 204 -5.89 -4.61 -4.89
C LEU A 204 -7.06 -5.47 -4.40
N ILE A 205 -8.12 -5.65 -5.21
CA ILE A 205 -9.39 -6.23 -4.74
C ILE A 205 -9.30 -7.68 -4.24
N TYR A 206 -8.21 -8.39 -4.53
CA TYR A 206 -7.91 -9.74 -4.04
C TYR A 206 -6.85 -9.76 -2.93
N VAL A 207 -6.37 -8.63 -2.42
CA VAL A 207 -5.41 -8.65 -1.31
C VAL A 207 -6.16 -8.76 0.02
N ARG A 208 -5.73 -9.69 0.87
CA ARG A 208 -6.29 -9.87 2.23
C ARG A 208 -5.23 -9.93 3.32
N GLU A 209 -3.97 -10.07 2.94
CA GLU A 209 -2.82 -10.22 3.84
C GLU A 209 -1.90 -9.02 3.68
N PHE A 210 -1.35 -8.56 4.81
CA PHE A 210 -0.49 -7.39 4.89
C PHE A 210 0.71 -7.68 5.78
N ASN A 211 1.87 -7.14 5.41
CA ASN A 211 3.07 -7.19 6.22
C ASN A 211 3.13 -5.95 7.10
N LEU A 212 3.33 -6.16 8.40
CA LEU A 212 3.40 -5.10 9.40
C LEU A 212 4.80 -5.05 9.99
N GLU A 213 5.45 -3.90 9.87
CA GLU A 213 6.80 -3.68 10.39
C GLU A 213 6.79 -2.59 11.44
N VAL A 214 7.56 -2.79 12.52
CA VAL A 214 7.77 -1.80 13.58
C VAL A 214 9.26 -1.68 13.82
N HIS A 215 9.78 -0.48 13.63
CA HIS A 215 11.18 -0.11 13.75
C HIS A 215 11.37 0.86 14.91
N VAL A 216 12.51 0.80 15.58
CA VAL A 216 12.88 1.74 16.65
C VAL A 216 14.23 2.32 16.32
N GLU A 217 14.28 3.64 16.20
CA GLU A 217 15.49 4.40 15.93
C GLU A 217 15.89 5.20 17.16
N PHE A 218 17.18 5.19 17.50
CA PHE A 218 17.74 5.97 18.59
C PHE A 218 18.61 7.07 18.02
N ASP A 219 18.51 8.27 18.59
CA ASP A 219 19.49 9.32 18.31
C ASP A 219 20.84 8.92 18.93
N ASP A 220 21.78 8.50 18.09
CA ASP A 220 23.18 8.33 18.46
C ASP A 220 23.81 9.72 18.72
N LYS A 221 23.48 10.33 19.87
CA LYS A 221 24.31 11.42 20.41
C LYS A 221 25.59 10.78 20.96
N VAL A 222 26.51 10.41 20.05
CA VAL A 222 27.91 10.11 20.37
C VAL A 222 28.48 11.35 21.05
N LYS A 223 28.57 11.32 22.38
CA LYS A 223 29.31 12.32 23.16
C LYS A 223 30.79 12.10 22.89
N TYR A 224 31.38 12.93 22.04
CA TYR A 224 32.84 13.12 21.99
C TYR A 224 33.31 13.96 23.19
#